data_AF-Q72J53-F1
#
_entry.id   AF-Q72J53-F1
#
_cell.length_a   1.000
_cell.length_b   1.000
_cell.length_c   1.000
_cell.angle_alpha   90.00
_cell.angle_beta   90.00
_cell.angle_gamma   90.00
#
_symmetry.space_group_name_H-M   'P 1'
#
loop_
_entity.id
_entity.type
_entity.pdbx_description
1 polymer ?
#
loop_
_entity_poly.entity_id
_entity_poly.type
_entity_poly.pdbx_seq_one_letter_code
_entity_poly.pdbx_strand_id
1 'polypeptide(L)'
;MPRLRRLEDLLPHIREGRYRLGPHAAKHMLQEGFREQDILSALLWGRELAIYPEDERMLVLGYMVFPPRLRLPLHVVLEYSTPRHVDIVTAFIPREPYRVYSRARLAALLRFDGALEEVRWTGPKHLYPPWD
;
A
#
# COMPACT_ATOMS: atom_id res chain seq x y z
N MET A 1 12.53 -0.39 21.19
CA MET A 1 11.34 -1.17 20.77
C MET A 1 10.69 -0.44 19.63
N PRO A 2 10.33 -1.11 18.52
CA PRO A 2 9.60 -0.46 17.43
C PRO A 2 8.26 0.06 17.97
N ARG A 3 7.92 1.31 17.61
CA ARG A 3 6.69 1.95 18.08
C ARG A 3 5.53 1.47 17.22
N LEU A 4 4.72 0.56 17.77
CA LEU A 4 3.50 0.13 17.08
C LEU A 4 2.54 1.32 16.98
N ARG A 5 2.26 1.77 15.75
CA ARG A 5 1.23 2.77 15.46
C ARG A 5 0.11 2.15 14.64
N ARG A 6 -1.09 2.69 14.83
CA ARG A 6 -2.29 2.36 14.07
C ARG A 6 -2.62 3.44 13.05
N LEU A 7 -3.41 3.10 12.03
CA LEU A 7 -3.88 4.03 11.01
C LEU A 7 -4.57 5.24 11.66
N GLU A 8 -5.38 5.02 12.69
CA GLU A 8 -6.05 6.07 13.47
C GLU A 8 -5.06 7.08 14.09
N ASP A 9 -3.87 6.63 14.51
CA ASP A 9 -2.81 7.51 15.03
C ASP A 9 -2.21 8.40 13.93
N LEU A 10 -2.31 7.95 12.67
CA LEU A 10 -1.75 8.64 11.51
C LEU A 10 -2.76 9.58 10.84
N LEU A 11 -4.06 9.33 10.99
CA LEU A 11 -5.12 10.14 10.36
C LEU A 11 -5.04 11.65 10.68
N PRO A 12 -4.68 12.12 11.89
CA PRO A 12 -4.49 13.54 12.15
C PRO A 12 -3.44 14.16 11.22
N HIS A 13 -2.31 13.49 11.02
CA HIS A 13 -1.27 13.95 10.09
C HIS A 13 -1.79 14.05 8.66
N ILE A 14 -2.55 13.04 8.21
CA ILE A 14 -3.14 13.02 6.87
C ILE A 14 -4.14 14.18 6.68
N ARG A 15 -5.06 14.37 7.64
CA ARG A 15 -6.09 15.43 7.59
C ARG A 15 -5.51 16.84 7.61
N GLU A 16 -4.40 17.03 8.30
CA GLU A 16 -3.68 18.31 8.38
C GLU A 16 -2.74 18.55 7.17
N GLY A 17 -2.72 17.65 6.18
CA GLY A 17 -1.83 17.76 5.03
C GLY A 17 -0.37 17.46 5.35
N ARG A 18 -0.07 16.88 6.51
CA ARG A 18 1.28 16.50 6.95
C ARG A 18 1.64 15.12 6.42
N TYR A 19 1.67 14.97 5.10
CA TYR A 19 2.13 13.76 4.42
C TYR A 19 3.00 14.10 3.22
N ARG A 20 3.72 13.11 2.70
CA ARG A 20 4.49 13.22 1.47
C ARG A 20 4.15 12.08 0.55
N LEU A 21 4.02 12.37 -0.74
CA LEU A 21 3.90 11.33 -1.76
C LEU A 21 5.29 10.86 -2.18
N GLY A 22 5.55 9.57 -2.01
CA GLY A 22 6.76 8.93 -2.49
C GLY A 22 6.80 8.87 -4.03
N PRO A 23 8.00 8.79 -4.63
CA PRO A 23 8.14 8.67 -6.08
C PRO A 23 7.34 7.48 -6.67
N HIS A 24 7.29 6.36 -5.95
CA HIS A 24 6.52 5.18 -6.37
C HIS A 24 5.02 5.47 -6.39
N ALA A 25 4.48 6.14 -5.37
CA ALA A 25 3.08 6.54 -5.34
C ALA A 25 2.74 7.43 -6.55
N ALA A 26 3.55 8.45 -6.83
CA ALA A 26 3.34 9.33 -7.97
C ALA A 26 3.39 8.59 -9.32
N LYS A 27 4.29 7.61 -9.45
CA LYS A 27 4.38 6.76 -10.64
C LYS A 27 3.15 5.90 -10.84
N HIS A 28 2.69 5.20 -9.80
CA HIS A 28 1.50 4.35 -9.86
C HIS A 28 0.22 5.18 -10.09
N MET A 29 0.12 6.39 -9.52
CA MET A 29 -0.96 7.34 -9.84
C MET A 29 -1.06 7.58 -11.35
N LEU A 30 0.09 7.84 -12.01
CA LEU A 30 0.14 8.04 -13.46
C LEU A 30 -0.18 6.76 -14.26
N GLN A 31 0.38 5.62 -13.85
CA GLN A 31 0.25 4.35 -14.59
C GLN A 31 -1.13 3.70 -14.45
N GLU A 32 -1.76 3.83 -13.28
CA GLU A 32 -3.01 3.15 -12.95
C GLU A 32 -4.22 4.10 -12.93
N GLY A 33 -3.99 5.40 -13.11
CA GLY A 33 -5.04 6.38 -13.34
C GLY A 33 -5.80 6.83 -12.11
N PHE A 34 -5.22 6.69 -10.92
CA PHE A 34 -5.77 7.23 -9.66
C PHE A 34 -5.04 8.49 -9.23
N ARG A 35 -5.69 9.32 -8.43
CA ARG A 35 -5.19 10.63 -8.02
C ARG A 35 -4.89 10.67 -6.52
N GLU A 36 -4.26 11.74 -6.07
CA GLU A 36 -3.92 11.94 -4.67
C GLU A 36 -5.15 11.89 -3.76
N GLN A 37 -6.26 12.52 -4.17
CA GLN A 37 -7.52 12.47 -3.41
C GLN A 37 -8.07 11.06 -3.24
N ASP A 38 -7.79 10.16 -4.19
CA ASP A 38 -8.23 8.77 -4.15
C ASP A 38 -7.45 8.01 -3.08
N ILE A 39 -6.14 8.26 -2.98
CA ILE A 39 -5.28 7.76 -1.90
C ILE A 39 -5.77 8.28 -0.55
N LEU A 40 -6.01 9.58 -0.42
CA LEU A 40 -6.46 10.19 0.85
C LEU A 40 -7.81 9.63 1.29
N SER A 41 -8.75 9.49 0.36
CA SER A 41 -10.06 8.88 0.61
C SER A 41 -9.93 7.42 1.05
N ALA A 42 -9.04 6.66 0.38
CA ALA A 42 -8.72 5.29 0.74
C ALA A 42 -8.11 5.18 2.14
N LEU A 43 -7.30 6.13 2.59
CA LEU A 43 -6.76 6.17 3.95
C LEU A 43 -7.83 6.54 4.99
N LEU A 44 -8.69 7.50 4.68
CA LEU A 44 -9.71 8.00 5.62
C LEU A 44 -10.84 6.99 5.87
N TRP A 45 -11.18 6.16 4.89
CA TRP A 45 -12.29 5.20 4.97
C TRP A 45 -11.86 3.74 4.84
N GLY A 46 -10.56 3.50 4.69
CA GLY A 46 -9.97 2.18 4.58
C GLY A 46 -9.79 1.49 5.91
N ARG A 47 -9.10 0.35 5.85
CA ARG A 47 -8.73 -0.43 7.03
C ARG A 47 -7.28 -0.89 6.91
N GLU A 48 -6.65 -1.08 8.06
CA GLU A 48 -5.36 -1.74 8.15
C GLU A 48 -5.49 -3.18 7.65
N LEU A 49 -4.61 -3.58 6.72
CA LEU A 49 -4.42 -4.98 6.37
C LEU A 49 -3.24 -5.59 7.11
N ALA A 50 -2.15 -4.83 7.28
CA ALA A 50 -0.96 -5.29 7.97
C ALA A 50 -0.15 -4.13 8.54
N ILE A 51 0.58 -4.40 9.62
CA ILE A 51 1.55 -3.49 10.22
C ILE A 51 2.90 -4.21 10.22
N TYR A 52 3.95 -3.49 9.84
CA TYR A 52 5.33 -3.93 9.81
C TYR A 52 6.14 -3.05 10.78
N PRO A 53 6.13 -3.37 12.09
CA PRO A 53 6.73 -2.50 13.11
C PRO A 53 8.23 -2.28 12.90
N GLU A 54 8.94 -3.26 12.34
CA GLU A 54 10.39 -3.18 12.13
C GLU A 54 10.77 -2.13 11.09
N ASP A 55 9.90 -1.86 10.13
CA ASP A 55 10.10 -0.84 9.11
C ASP A 55 9.33 0.45 9.41
N GLU A 56 8.59 0.50 10.53
CA GLU A 56 7.62 1.56 10.84
C GLU A 56 6.65 1.81 9.67
N ARG A 57 6.16 0.71 9.08
CA ARG A 57 5.26 0.71 7.92
C ARG A 57 3.92 0.05 8.21
N MET A 58 2.92 0.39 7.40
CA MET A 58 1.65 -0.33 7.36
C MET A 58 1.08 -0.40 5.95
N LEU A 59 0.32 -1.45 5.68
CA LEU A 59 -0.47 -1.63 4.48
C LEU A 59 -1.94 -1.34 4.82
N VAL A 60 -2.53 -0.41 4.09
CA VAL A 60 -3.94 -0.02 4.20
C VAL A 60 -4.66 -0.46 2.94
N LEU A 61 -5.86 -1.03 3.10
CA LEU A 61 -6.82 -1.24 2.02
C LEU A 61 -7.92 -0.20 2.15
N GLY A 62 -8.03 0.65 1.13
CA GLY A 62 -9.18 1.51 0.92
C GLY A 62 -9.79 1.28 -0.45
N TYR A 63 -10.69 2.18 -0.84
CA TYR A 63 -11.42 2.07 -2.10
C TYR A 63 -11.57 3.43 -2.75
N MET A 64 -11.35 3.48 -4.05
CA MET A 64 -11.83 4.55 -4.91
C MET A 64 -13.30 4.31 -5.22
N VAL A 65 -14.12 5.34 -5.07
CA VAL A 65 -15.57 5.23 -5.29
C VAL A 65 -15.94 6.03 -6.53
N PHE A 66 -16.38 5.31 -7.57
CA PHE A 66 -16.87 5.88 -8.82
C PHE A 66 -18.40 5.68 -8.89
N PRO A 67 -19.19 6.76 -8.77
CA PRO A 67 -20.63 6.68 -8.90
C PRO A 67 -21.05 6.09 -10.26
N PRO A 68 -22.14 5.29 -10.33
CA PRO A 68 -23.08 5.02 -9.24
C PRO A 68 -22.76 3.79 -8.37
N ARG A 69 -21.87 2.88 -8.78
CA ARG A 69 -21.66 1.59 -8.08
C ARG A 69 -20.26 0.98 -8.15
N LEU A 70 -19.31 1.61 -8.85
CA LEU A 70 -17.98 1.03 -9.02
C LEU A 70 -17.10 1.39 -7.83
N ARG A 71 -16.52 0.38 -7.19
CA ARG A 71 -15.52 0.54 -6.13
C ARG A 71 -14.26 -0.20 -6.56
N LEU A 72 -13.17 0.53 -6.75
CA LEU A 72 -11.88 -0.07 -7.07
C LEU A 72 -11.02 -0.13 -5.80
N PRO A 73 -10.45 -1.30 -5.46
CA PRO A 73 -9.59 -1.45 -4.30
C PRO A 73 -8.31 -0.64 -4.52
N LEU A 74 -7.79 -0.06 -3.45
CA LEU A 74 -6.52 0.65 -3.46
C LEU A 74 -5.71 0.22 -2.24
N HIS A 75 -4.54 -0.36 -2.49
CA HIS A 75 -3.53 -0.59 -1.48
C HIS A 75 -2.68 0.66 -1.32
N VAL A 76 -2.48 1.09 -0.08
CA VAL A 76 -1.65 2.24 0.25
C VAL A 76 -0.66 1.80 1.32
N VAL A 77 0.62 2.06 1.08
CA VAL A 77 1.71 1.76 2.00
C VAL A 77 2.13 3.05 2.67
N LEU A 78 2.00 3.10 3.99
CA LEU A 78 2.45 4.22 4.80
C LEU A 78 3.74 3.87 5.52
N GLU A 79 4.62 4.85 5.67
CA GLU A 79 5.75 4.84 6.58
C GLU A 79 5.62 6.01 7.57
N TYR A 80 5.89 5.73 8.85
CA TYR A 80 5.68 6.67 9.96
C TYR A 80 6.91 6.80 10.87
N SER A 81 8.09 6.52 10.31
CA SER A 81 9.39 6.68 10.98
C SER A 81 9.67 8.13 11.37
N THR A 82 9.18 9.09 10.58
CA THR A 82 9.33 10.52 10.89
C THR A 82 8.17 11.03 11.76
N PRO A 83 8.42 11.57 12.98
CA PRO A 83 7.34 11.89 13.92
C PRO A 83 6.32 12.96 13.48
N ARG A 84 6.63 13.79 12.48
CA ARG A 84 5.84 14.99 12.13
C ARG A 84 5.00 14.84 10.86
N HIS A 85 5.29 13.85 10.02
CA HIS A 85 4.57 13.58 8.78
C HIS A 85 4.50 12.09 8.51
N VAL A 86 3.60 11.70 7.61
CA VAL A 86 3.47 10.32 7.14
C VAL A 86 3.93 10.25 5.69
N ASP A 87 4.81 9.31 5.37
CA ASP A 87 5.22 9.09 3.99
C ASP A 87 4.28 8.06 3.34
N ILE A 88 3.62 8.47 2.26
CA ILE A 88 2.86 7.57 1.39
C ILE A 88 3.87 6.96 0.42
N VAL A 89 4.45 5.84 0.81
CA VAL A 89 5.58 5.22 0.11
C VAL A 89 5.17 4.78 -1.29
N THR A 90 4.05 4.08 -1.40
CA THR A 90 3.44 3.67 -2.67
C THR A 90 1.93 3.50 -2.50
N ALA A 91 1.21 3.52 -3.61
CA ALA A 91 -0.17 3.09 -3.71
C ALA A 91 -0.37 2.35 -5.03
N PHE A 92 -1.25 1.36 -5.09
CA PHE A 92 -1.53 0.58 -6.31
C PHE A 92 -2.89 -0.12 -6.22
N ILE A 93 -3.48 -0.44 -7.36
CA ILE A 93 -4.72 -1.23 -7.47
C ILE A 93 -4.33 -2.71 -7.41
N PRO A 94 -4.61 -3.41 -6.29
CA PRO A 94 -4.22 -4.81 -6.15
C PRO A 94 -5.11 -5.71 -7.00
N ARG A 95 -4.53 -6.78 -7.55
CA ARG A 95 -5.31 -7.89 -8.13
C ARG A 95 -6.10 -8.66 -7.07
N GLU A 96 -5.52 -8.82 -5.89
CA GLU A 96 -6.09 -9.52 -4.74
C GLU A 96 -6.24 -8.53 -3.56
N PRO A 97 -7.41 -7.91 -3.35
CA PRO A 97 -7.55 -6.78 -2.44
C PRO A 97 -7.28 -7.10 -0.97
N TYR A 98 -7.53 -8.33 -0.56
CA TYR A 98 -7.36 -8.77 0.84
C TYR A 98 -6.03 -9.46 1.09
N ARG A 99 -5.16 -9.54 0.08
CA ARG A 99 -3.84 -10.15 0.22
C ARG A 99 -2.95 -9.30 1.11
N VAL A 100 -2.42 -9.94 2.14
CA VAL A 100 -1.35 -9.40 2.98
C VAL A 100 0.00 -9.81 2.38
N TYR A 101 0.92 -8.86 2.25
CA TYR A 101 2.25 -9.12 1.75
C TYR A 101 3.22 -9.37 2.91
N SER A 102 4.20 -10.25 2.70
CA SER A 102 5.32 -10.35 3.63
C SER A 102 6.20 -9.09 3.56
N ARG A 103 6.98 -8.80 4.60
CA ARG A 103 7.94 -7.69 4.61
C ARG A 103 8.89 -7.75 3.41
N ALA A 104 9.44 -8.94 3.11
CA ALA A 104 10.31 -9.16 1.97
C ALA A 104 9.60 -8.87 0.63
N ARG A 105 8.33 -9.26 0.51
CA ARG A 105 7.53 -9.00 -0.69
C ARG A 105 7.21 -7.53 -0.85
N LEU A 106 6.84 -6.84 0.23
CA LEU A 106 6.61 -5.40 0.21
C LEU A 106 7.88 -4.65 -0.19
N ALA A 107 9.02 -5.01 0.39
CA ALA A 107 10.31 -4.42 0.02
C ALA A 107 10.68 -4.71 -1.44
N ALA A 108 10.32 -5.89 -1.97
CA ALA A 108 10.51 -6.20 -3.39
C ALA A 108 9.60 -5.34 -4.29
N LEU A 109 8.32 -5.17 -3.95
CA LEU A 109 7.40 -4.28 -4.69
C LEU A 109 7.91 -2.84 -4.74
N LEU A 110 8.48 -2.36 -3.63
CA LEU A 110 9.09 -1.03 -3.57
C LEU A 110 10.41 -0.91 -4.33
N ARG A 111 11.11 -2.01 -4.62
CA ARG A 111 12.33 -2.00 -5.43
C ARG A 111 12.05 -2.18 -6.92
N PHE A 112 11.04 -2.98 -7.26
CA PHE A 112 10.73 -3.36 -8.63
C PHE A 112 9.57 -2.54 -9.17
N ASP A 113 9.97 -1.48 -9.86
CA ASP A 113 9.14 -0.34 -10.19
C ASP A 113 8.31 -0.52 -11.47
N GLY A 114 7.88 -1.74 -11.83
CA GLY A 114 7.13 -1.94 -13.08
C GLY A 114 7.23 -3.31 -13.74
N ALA A 115 7.83 -4.31 -13.10
CA ALA A 115 7.74 -5.67 -13.58
C ALA A 115 6.69 -6.41 -12.75
N LEU A 116 5.66 -6.95 -13.40
CA LEU A 116 5.27 -8.31 -13.08
C LEU A 116 6.59 -9.05 -12.91
N GLU A 117 6.98 -9.42 -11.68
CA GLU A 117 8.11 -10.32 -11.53
C GLU A 117 7.81 -11.48 -12.47
N GLU A 118 8.67 -11.67 -13.48
CA GLU A 118 8.81 -12.98 -14.07
C GLU A 118 9.18 -13.87 -12.89
N VAL A 119 8.18 -14.57 -12.34
CA VAL A 119 8.39 -15.58 -11.34
C VAL A 119 9.19 -16.68 -12.04
N ARG A 120 10.51 -16.59 -11.96
CA ARG A 120 11.38 -17.70 -12.33
C ARG A 120 11.31 -18.71 -11.21
N TRP A 121 10.47 -19.70 -11.43
CA TRP A 121 10.42 -20.91 -10.62
C TRP A 121 11.80 -21.56 -10.65
N THR A 122 12.49 -21.55 -9.51
CA THR A 122 13.79 -22.23 -9.34
C THR A 122 13.60 -23.72 -9.02
N GLY A 123 12.36 -24.17 -8.81
CA GLY A 123 11.98 -25.56 -8.61
C GLY A 123 10.70 -25.93 -9.38
N PRO A 124 10.37 -27.23 -9.49
CA PRO A 124 9.20 -27.66 -10.25
C PRO A 124 7.90 -27.13 -9.65
N LYS A 125 7.01 -26.61 -10.51
CA LYS A 125 5.78 -25.88 -10.16
C LYS A 125 4.85 -26.60 -9.15
N HIS A 126 4.89 -27.93 -9.07
CA HIS A 126 4.04 -28.71 -8.15
C HIS A 126 4.46 -28.61 -6.67
N LEU A 127 5.62 -28.02 -6.36
CA LEU A 127 6.11 -27.84 -4.99
C LEU A 127 5.60 -26.56 -4.33
N TYR A 128 4.94 -25.69 -5.09
CA TYR A 128 4.39 -24.44 -4.58
C TYR A 128 2.88 -24.60 -4.37
N PRO A 129 2.32 -24.08 -3.27
CA PRO A 129 0.90 -24.21 -3.02
C PRO A 129 0.11 -23.62 -4.20
N PRO A 130 -0.96 -24.28 -4.67
CA PRO A 130 -1.88 -23.67 -5.62
C PRO A 130 -2.51 -22.46 -4.92
N TRP A 131 -2.25 -21.29 -5.46
CA TRP A 131 -2.96 -20.08 -5.07
C TRP A 131 -4.10 -19.94 -6.09
N ASP A 132 -5.29 -20.42 -5.72
CA ASP A 132 -6.55 -20.14 -6.41
C ASP A 132 -7.03 -18.71 -6.09
#